data_AF-A0AA40F158-F1
#
_entry.id   AF-A0AA40F158-F1
#
_cell.length_a   1.000
_cell.length_b   1.000
_cell.length_c   1.000
_cell.angle_alpha   90.00
_cell.angle_beta   90.00
_cell.angle_gamma   90.00
#
_symmetry.space_group_name_H-M   'P 1'
#
loop_
_entity.id
_entity.type
_entity.pdbx_description
1 polymer ?
#
loop_
_entity_poly.entity_id
_entity_poly.type
_entity_poly.pdbx_seq_one_letter_code
_entity_poly.pdbx_strand_id
1 'polypeptide(L)'
;MGGELALREGSEADGQLGTKPVGTTPNHYSLARKHTRKHSRARSLSGSLFMALLLTLPTPGQAREWKNITADSTPETPIPLVVTNNCPETIWPGIGTQNGIGPGTGGFALDTMSRREMWVSPNWQGRIWGRTNCSFNEEGTGPSNLNGVNGNGAACSTGDCFGRLNCQFTGQVPTTLAEFNLIGGMDGKQTFYDISLVDGYNIPLAIVYIPARNTSWIPPNLTNAACIASAGFLSEPAKYGHAYTNATFPIPYEAAQTNRGIANWCPWDLQRYPPTKPGDGIYPYPDDKIQRPIFDPCLSACASTHDPRDCCTGKYNGPDVCEPSYYSRQAKAVCPDAYSYAFDDQTSTFIIPAGGGWEVVFCPTGRSTNILNVFGDQLRTIASGGQITKEVVDVVTSKSFIESWPARGGGAGQVRPLGGVWGVVLVLAGTAMVAMVL
;
A
#
# COMPACT_ATOMS: atom_id res chain seq x y z
N MET A 1 43.77 -52.43 -6.65
CA MET A 1 42.70 -53.15 -7.39
C MET A 1 41.65 -52.10 -7.76
N GLY A 2 41.47 -51.67 -9.02
CA GLY A 2 42.20 -52.00 -10.26
C GLY A 2 41.24 -52.43 -11.38
N GLY A 3 41.28 -51.74 -12.54
CA GLY A 3 40.30 -51.88 -13.64
C GLY A 3 39.08 -50.96 -13.43
N GLU A 4 38.80 -49.90 -14.21
CA GLU A 4 39.37 -49.37 -15.47
C GLU A 4 38.95 -50.07 -16.79
N LEU A 5 38.86 -49.26 -17.86
CA LEU A 5 38.64 -49.56 -19.30
C LEU A 5 37.19 -49.95 -19.72
N ALA A 6 36.66 -49.54 -20.89
CA ALA A 6 37.17 -48.58 -21.88
C ALA A 6 36.15 -48.20 -23.01
N LEU A 7 36.25 -46.94 -23.49
CA LEU A 7 36.10 -46.48 -24.90
C LEU A 7 34.68 -46.63 -25.57
N ARG A 8 34.36 -45.98 -26.71
CA ARG A 8 35.21 -45.41 -27.77
C ARG A 8 34.62 -44.21 -28.57
N GLU A 9 35.54 -43.51 -29.27
CA GLU A 9 35.49 -42.46 -30.33
C GLU A 9 34.38 -42.63 -31.40
N GLY A 10 33.99 -41.66 -32.26
CA GLY A 10 34.44 -40.27 -32.63
C GLY A 10 33.33 -39.58 -33.47
N SER A 11 33.49 -38.50 -34.26
CA SER A 11 34.66 -37.71 -34.74
C SER A 11 34.25 -36.31 -35.27
N GLU A 12 35.26 -35.49 -35.62
CA GLU A 12 35.35 -34.25 -36.44
C GLU A 12 34.28 -33.91 -37.52
N ALA A 13 34.19 -32.71 -38.14
CA ALA A 13 34.61 -31.29 -37.92
C ALA A 13 34.02 -30.43 -39.12
N ASP A 14 34.39 -29.20 -39.54
CA ASP A 14 35.36 -28.15 -39.16
C ASP A 14 34.92 -26.74 -39.71
N GLY A 15 35.51 -25.65 -39.18
CA GLY A 15 35.70 -24.34 -39.84
C GLY A 15 34.50 -23.38 -39.96
N GLN A 16 34.67 -22.08 -40.30
CA GLN A 16 35.63 -21.01 -39.97
C GLN A 16 35.28 -19.74 -40.79
N LEU A 17 35.47 -18.52 -40.22
CA LEU A 17 35.40 -17.19 -40.89
C LEU A 17 34.03 -16.79 -41.52
N GLY A 18 33.71 -15.50 -41.77
CA GLY A 18 34.35 -14.25 -41.37
C GLY A 18 33.86 -13.00 -42.14
N THR A 19 34.10 -11.79 -41.60
CA THR A 19 33.98 -10.43 -42.21
C THR A 19 32.60 -9.74 -42.35
N LYS A 20 32.63 -8.40 -42.28
CA LYS A 20 31.63 -7.41 -42.75
C LYS A 20 32.25 -6.60 -43.91
N PRO A 21 31.47 -5.92 -44.77
CA PRO A 21 31.46 -4.44 -44.68
C PRO A 21 30.10 -3.77 -45.01
N VAL A 22 30.12 -2.45 -45.28
CA VAL A 22 28.98 -1.51 -45.38
C VAL A 22 28.58 -1.18 -46.83
N GLY A 23 27.31 -0.84 -47.11
CA GLY A 23 26.83 -0.40 -48.43
C GLY A 23 25.61 0.55 -48.41
N THR A 24 25.77 1.70 -49.05
CA THR A 24 24.94 2.93 -49.09
C THR A 24 23.54 2.86 -49.77
N THR A 25 22.68 3.83 -49.39
CA THR A 25 21.50 4.37 -50.14
C THR A 25 21.92 5.15 -51.42
N PRO A 26 21.05 5.78 -52.25
CA PRO A 26 19.58 5.99 -52.16
C PRO A 26 18.80 5.74 -53.48
N ASN A 27 17.51 6.12 -53.52
CA ASN A 27 16.97 6.79 -54.71
C ASN A 27 15.75 7.68 -54.41
N HIS A 28 15.67 8.85 -55.08
CA HIS A 28 14.52 9.76 -55.10
C HIS A 28 13.63 9.46 -56.32
N TYR A 29 12.37 9.87 -56.31
CA TYR A 29 11.86 10.97 -57.16
C TYR A 29 10.40 11.32 -56.80
N SER A 30 9.88 12.42 -57.32
CA SER A 30 8.62 13.05 -56.89
C SER A 30 7.86 13.68 -58.06
N LEU A 31 6.78 14.43 -57.77
CA LEU A 31 5.90 15.21 -58.67
C LEU A 31 4.72 14.44 -59.31
N ALA A 32 3.58 15.06 -59.63
CA ALA A 32 2.91 16.25 -59.05
C ALA A 32 1.48 16.40 -59.61
N ARG A 33 0.57 16.98 -58.80
CA ARG A 33 -0.63 17.77 -59.15
C ARG A 33 -1.64 17.25 -60.20
N LYS A 34 -2.92 17.39 -59.86
CA LYS A 34 -3.88 18.15 -60.69
C LYS A 34 -4.92 18.87 -59.82
N HIS A 35 -5.18 20.14 -60.15
CA HIS A 35 -6.25 20.94 -59.54
C HIS A 35 -7.47 20.98 -60.48
N THR A 36 -8.66 21.10 -59.90
CA THR A 36 -9.83 21.69 -60.57
C THR A 36 -10.49 22.72 -59.65
N ARG A 37 -11.03 23.81 -60.23
CA ARG A 37 -11.81 24.86 -59.53
C ARG A 37 -13.27 24.73 -59.93
N LYS A 38 -14.18 25.22 -59.06
CA LYS A 38 -15.47 25.76 -59.50
C LYS A 38 -15.75 27.12 -58.85
N HIS A 39 -16.36 27.98 -59.66
CA HIS A 39 -16.95 29.30 -59.35
C HIS A 39 -18.41 29.10 -58.88
N SER A 40 -19.15 30.05 -58.30
CA SER A 40 -18.87 31.39 -57.75
C SER A 40 -20.12 31.92 -57.03
N ARG A 41 -19.96 32.91 -56.13
CA ARG A 41 -20.69 34.21 -56.12
C ARG A 41 -20.44 34.95 -54.82
N ALA A 42 -20.09 36.23 -54.90
CA ALA A 42 -20.16 37.17 -53.79
C ALA A 42 -21.36 38.11 -53.98
N ARG A 43 -21.99 38.51 -52.88
CA ARG A 43 -22.83 39.71 -52.79
C ARG A 43 -22.43 40.48 -51.54
N SER A 44 -22.19 41.77 -51.69
CA SER A 44 -21.97 42.69 -50.57
C SER A 44 -23.31 43.04 -49.92
N LEU A 45 -23.31 43.17 -48.60
CA LEU A 45 -24.24 44.01 -47.85
C LEU A 45 -23.55 44.43 -46.55
N SER A 46 -23.77 45.67 -46.11
CA SER A 46 -23.19 46.25 -44.89
C SER A 46 -24.07 45.98 -43.68
N GLY A 47 -23.45 45.93 -42.49
CA GLY A 47 -24.16 45.82 -41.22
C GLY A 47 -23.22 45.71 -40.03
N SER A 48 -23.06 46.79 -39.28
CA SER A 48 -22.35 46.75 -38.00
C SER A 48 -23.27 46.16 -36.93
N LEU A 49 -22.87 45.08 -36.27
CA LEU A 49 -23.53 44.58 -35.07
C LEU A 49 -22.47 44.25 -34.01
N PHE A 50 -22.38 45.09 -32.98
CA PHE A 50 -21.62 44.76 -31.76
C PHE A 50 -22.40 43.69 -30.99
N MET A 51 -22.00 42.43 -31.11
CA MET A 51 -22.44 41.39 -30.18
C MET A 51 -21.59 41.49 -28.91
N ALA A 52 -22.20 41.99 -27.83
CA ALA A 52 -21.55 42.04 -26.52
C ALA A 52 -21.37 40.62 -25.98
N LEU A 53 -20.12 40.15 -25.89
CA LEU A 53 -19.78 38.88 -25.26
C LEU A 53 -19.99 39.00 -23.75
N LEU A 54 -21.23 38.73 -23.30
CA LEU A 54 -21.59 38.60 -21.90
C LEU A 54 -20.91 37.36 -21.32
N LEU A 55 -19.66 37.56 -20.86
CA LEU A 55 -18.93 36.61 -20.04
C LEU A 55 -19.69 36.42 -18.72
N THR A 56 -20.46 35.33 -18.64
CA THR A 56 -21.12 34.90 -17.41
C THR A 56 -20.07 34.44 -16.40
N LEU A 57 -19.59 35.40 -15.59
CA LEU A 57 -18.75 35.11 -14.44
C LEU A 57 -19.45 34.07 -13.55
N PRO A 58 -18.79 32.96 -13.17
CA PRO A 58 -19.40 31.92 -12.35
C PRO A 58 -19.72 32.50 -10.97
N THR A 59 -20.97 32.35 -10.53
CA THR A 59 -21.40 32.83 -9.22
C THR A 59 -20.78 31.96 -8.10
N PRO A 60 -20.14 32.56 -7.09
CA PRO A 60 -19.62 31.81 -5.95
C PRO A 60 -20.80 31.35 -5.07
N GLY A 61 -21.19 30.08 -5.19
CA GLY A 61 -22.28 29.53 -4.37
C GLY A 61 -22.93 28.23 -4.85
N GLN A 62 -22.72 27.79 -6.09
CA GLN A 62 -23.22 26.47 -6.52
C GLN A 62 -22.41 25.34 -5.87
N ALA A 63 -22.96 24.77 -4.80
CA ALA A 63 -22.53 23.48 -4.28
C ALA A 63 -22.60 22.43 -5.40
N ARG A 64 -21.55 21.62 -5.55
CA ARG A 64 -21.56 20.51 -6.50
C ARG A 64 -22.56 19.47 -6.03
N GLU A 65 -23.52 19.15 -6.89
CA GLU A 65 -24.45 18.05 -6.66
C GLU A 65 -23.66 16.72 -6.61
N TRP A 66 -23.65 16.09 -5.44
CA TRP A 66 -22.92 14.85 -5.20
C TRP A 66 -23.63 13.70 -5.92
N LYS A 67 -23.10 13.30 -7.08
CA LYS A 67 -23.67 12.17 -7.84
C LYS A 67 -23.65 10.89 -7.00
N ASN A 68 -24.78 10.17 -7.03
CA ASN A 68 -24.98 8.84 -6.45
C ASN A 68 -23.80 7.89 -6.76
N ILE A 69 -23.51 6.95 -5.85
CA ILE A 69 -22.54 5.88 -6.12
C ILE A 69 -23.14 4.87 -7.10
N THR A 70 -23.12 5.22 -8.39
CA THR A 70 -23.32 4.27 -9.47
C THR A 70 -22.06 3.42 -9.57
N ALA A 71 -22.14 2.17 -9.10
CA ALA A 71 -21.14 1.14 -9.31
C ALA A 71 -21.14 0.67 -10.77
N ASP A 72 -20.82 1.58 -11.70
CA ASP A 72 -20.61 1.31 -13.12
C ASP A 72 -19.19 0.75 -13.36
N SER A 73 -18.77 -0.15 -12.47
CA SER A 73 -17.71 -1.11 -12.72
C SER A 73 -18.38 -2.36 -13.29
N THR A 74 -18.51 -2.42 -14.61
CA THR A 74 -18.78 -3.70 -15.26
C THR A 74 -17.70 -4.71 -14.84
N PRO A 75 -17.99 -6.01 -14.69
CA PRO A 75 -17.01 -7.01 -14.25
C PRO A 75 -15.75 -7.14 -15.13
N GLU A 76 -15.74 -6.48 -16.29
CA GLU A 76 -14.71 -6.52 -17.32
C GLU A 76 -13.70 -5.36 -17.22
N THR A 77 -13.97 -4.30 -16.44
CA THR A 77 -13.09 -3.12 -16.36
C THR A 77 -11.99 -3.32 -15.31
N PRO A 78 -10.69 -3.40 -15.68
CA PRO A 78 -9.63 -3.66 -14.71
C PRO A 78 -9.37 -2.47 -13.78
N ILE A 79 -9.12 -2.77 -12.51
CA ILE A 79 -8.86 -1.82 -11.44
C ILE A 79 -7.39 -1.35 -11.49
N PRO A 80 -7.11 -0.03 -11.53
CA PRO A 80 -5.75 0.48 -11.45
C PRO A 80 -5.08 0.13 -10.11
N LEU A 81 -3.86 -0.39 -10.19
CA LEU A 81 -2.98 -0.68 -9.07
C LEU A 81 -1.59 -0.08 -9.33
N VAL A 82 -1.25 0.98 -8.61
CA VAL A 82 0.04 1.64 -8.68
C VAL A 82 0.91 1.16 -7.52
N VAL A 83 2.20 0.99 -7.78
CA VAL A 83 3.22 0.86 -6.73
C VAL A 83 4.29 1.93 -6.93
N THR A 84 4.53 2.74 -5.89
CA THR A 84 5.43 3.91 -5.92
C THR A 84 6.51 3.76 -4.85
N ASN A 85 7.77 3.98 -5.23
CA ASN A 85 8.91 3.98 -4.32
C ASN A 85 9.38 5.42 -4.05
N ASN A 86 9.12 5.94 -2.85
CA ASN A 86 9.69 7.21 -2.37
C ASN A 86 10.90 6.99 -1.43
N CYS A 87 11.41 5.76 -1.31
CA CYS A 87 12.60 5.46 -0.52
C CYS A 87 13.87 5.97 -1.22
N PRO A 88 14.94 6.29 -0.48
CA PRO A 88 16.21 6.75 -1.06
C PRO A 88 16.98 5.68 -1.86
N GLU A 89 16.51 4.43 -1.82
CA GLU A 89 17.14 3.26 -2.43
C GLU A 89 16.14 2.51 -3.32
N THR A 90 16.64 1.71 -4.26
CA THR A 90 15.83 0.74 -5.02
C THR A 90 15.25 -0.30 -4.05
N ILE A 91 13.96 -0.58 -4.19
CA ILE A 91 13.26 -1.63 -3.45
C ILE A 91 12.72 -2.67 -4.43
N TRP A 92 12.32 -3.83 -3.91
CA TRP A 92 11.71 -4.88 -4.73
C TRP A 92 10.31 -5.19 -4.20
N PRO A 93 9.24 -4.56 -4.72
CA PRO A 93 7.89 -4.91 -4.30
C PRO A 93 7.61 -6.40 -4.54
N GLY A 94 6.97 -7.04 -3.57
CA GLY A 94 6.34 -8.35 -3.71
C GLY A 94 4.82 -8.20 -3.79
N ILE A 95 4.17 -9.05 -4.57
CA ILE A 95 2.71 -9.05 -4.76
C ILE A 95 2.21 -10.49 -4.67
N GLY A 96 1.35 -10.77 -3.71
CA GLY A 96 0.63 -12.03 -3.56
C GLY A 96 -0.82 -11.84 -3.98
N THR A 97 -1.34 -12.75 -4.81
CA THR A 97 -2.77 -12.79 -5.18
C THR A 97 -3.40 -14.03 -4.55
N GLN A 98 -4.39 -13.86 -3.68
CA GLN A 98 -5.16 -14.98 -3.13
C GLN A 98 -6.42 -15.27 -3.98
N ASN A 99 -7.00 -14.27 -4.65
CA ASN A 99 -8.20 -14.42 -5.48
C ASN A 99 -8.25 -13.39 -6.62
N GLY A 100 -9.04 -13.67 -7.66
CA GLY A 100 -9.15 -12.85 -8.86
C GLY A 100 -7.91 -12.94 -9.75
N ILE A 101 -7.70 -11.91 -10.57
CA ILE A 101 -6.59 -11.80 -11.53
C ILE A 101 -5.65 -10.71 -11.03
N GLY A 102 -4.45 -11.11 -10.61
CA GLY A 102 -3.37 -10.21 -10.21
C GLY A 102 -2.65 -9.55 -11.40
N PRO A 103 -1.66 -8.67 -11.15
CA PRO A 103 -1.10 -7.75 -12.14
C PRO A 103 -0.10 -8.38 -13.14
N GLY A 104 -0.20 -9.69 -13.40
CA GLY A 104 0.73 -10.44 -14.26
C GLY A 104 2.15 -10.57 -13.70
N THR A 105 2.41 -10.08 -12.49
CA THR A 105 3.70 -10.16 -11.79
C THR A 105 3.48 -10.26 -10.28
N GLY A 106 4.20 -11.15 -9.63
CA GLY A 106 4.31 -11.26 -8.18
C GLY A 106 5.51 -10.49 -7.60
N GLY A 107 6.27 -9.75 -8.42
CA GLY A 107 7.35 -8.90 -7.92
C GLY A 107 8.35 -8.46 -8.99
N PHE A 108 9.02 -7.34 -8.71
CA PHE A 108 9.91 -6.62 -9.62
C PHE A 108 10.87 -5.71 -8.85
N ALA A 109 11.89 -5.16 -9.52
CA ALA A 109 12.69 -4.06 -8.99
C ALA A 109 11.98 -2.72 -9.26
N LEU A 110 12.04 -1.78 -8.31
CA LEU A 110 11.48 -0.43 -8.43
C LEU A 110 12.46 0.59 -7.86
N ASP A 111 13.09 1.36 -8.74
CA ASP A 111 14.11 2.33 -8.38
C ASP A 111 13.58 3.51 -7.54
N THR A 112 14.48 4.24 -6.90
CA THR A 112 14.13 5.42 -6.10
C THR A 112 13.32 6.45 -6.91
N MET A 113 12.36 7.09 -6.25
CA MET A 113 11.42 8.08 -6.81
C MET A 113 10.63 7.61 -8.04
N SER A 114 10.51 6.30 -8.26
CA SER A 114 9.87 5.70 -9.43
C SER A 114 8.54 5.04 -9.08
N ARG A 115 7.61 4.98 -10.06
CA ARG A 115 6.31 4.31 -9.92
C ARG A 115 6.05 3.35 -11.07
N ARG A 116 5.39 2.23 -10.78
CA ARG A 116 4.87 1.28 -11.76
C ARG A 116 3.34 1.26 -11.70
N GLU A 117 2.72 1.51 -12.84
CA GLU A 117 1.27 1.36 -13.01
C GLU A 117 0.95 -0.06 -13.50
N MET A 118 -0.03 -0.70 -12.89
CA MET A 118 -0.48 -2.07 -13.15
C MET A 118 -2.01 -2.14 -12.99
N TRP A 119 -2.60 -3.30 -13.30
CA TRP A 119 -4.06 -3.50 -13.25
C TRP A 119 -4.40 -4.86 -12.66
N VAL A 120 -5.47 -4.93 -11.89
CA VAL A 120 -6.02 -6.17 -11.31
C VAL A 120 -7.51 -6.30 -11.66
N SER A 121 -8.12 -7.48 -11.53
CA SER A 121 -9.57 -7.60 -11.76
C SER A 121 -10.39 -6.95 -10.63
N PRO A 122 -11.66 -6.56 -10.90
CA PRO A 122 -12.56 -6.06 -9.84
C PRO A 122 -12.69 -6.99 -8.64
N ASN A 123 -12.59 -8.31 -8.84
CA ASN A 123 -12.67 -9.32 -7.78
C ASN A 123 -11.33 -9.69 -7.12
N TRP A 124 -10.29 -8.88 -7.29
CA TRP A 124 -8.96 -9.20 -6.75
C TRP A 124 -8.94 -9.20 -5.21
N GLN A 125 -8.23 -10.18 -4.66
CA GLN A 125 -7.83 -10.22 -3.26
C GLN A 125 -6.33 -10.52 -3.22
N GLY A 126 -5.58 -9.71 -2.48
CA GLY A 126 -4.12 -9.76 -2.54
C GLY A 126 -3.45 -8.91 -1.47
N ARG A 127 -2.12 -9.09 -1.38
CA ARG A 127 -1.24 -8.32 -0.48
C ARG A 127 0.02 -7.87 -1.19
N ILE A 128 0.52 -6.69 -0.80
CA ILE A 128 1.69 -6.02 -1.39
C ILE A 128 2.63 -5.62 -0.26
N TRP A 129 3.92 -5.91 -0.41
CA TRP A 129 4.94 -5.59 0.59
C TRP A 129 6.25 -5.14 -0.07
N GLY A 130 7.09 -4.44 0.69
CA GLY A 130 8.40 -4.00 0.23
C GLY A 130 9.47 -4.99 0.65
N ARG A 131 10.41 -5.28 -0.25
CA ARG A 131 11.62 -6.08 0.05
C ARG A 131 12.84 -5.18 -0.09
N THR A 132 13.77 -5.29 0.85
CA THR A 132 14.95 -4.41 0.95
C THR A 132 16.25 -5.18 0.83
N ASN A 133 17.27 -4.50 0.29
CA ASN A 133 18.63 -5.04 0.06
C ASN A 133 18.59 -6.45 -0.56
N CYS A 134 18.16 -6.52 -1.83
CA CYS A 134 18.01 -7.76 -2.59
C CYS A 134 19.10 -7.92 -3.65
N SER A 135 19.50 -9.16 -3.93
CA SER A 135 20.33 -9.51 -5.09
C SER A 135 19.88 -10.84 -5.69
N PHE A 136 19.48 -10.81 -6.96
CA PHE A 136 18.96 -11.96 -7.72
C PHE A 136 19.92 -12.38 -8.85
N ASN A 137 19.77 -13.60 -9.36
CA ASN A 137 20.34 -13.97 -10.67
C ASN A 137 19.63 -13.22 -11.83
N GLU A 138 20.21 -13.28 -13.03
CA GLU A 138 19.72 -12.58 -14.22
C GLU A 138 18.28 -12.98 -14.59
N GLU A 139 17.91 -14.24 -14.36
CA GLU A 139 16.57 -14.76 -14.60
C GLU A 139 15.55 -14.41 -13.49
N GLY A 140 15.99 -13.84 -12.37
CA GLY A 140 15.13 -13.54 -11.21
C GLY A 140 14.55 -14.78 -10.52
N THR A 141 15.14 -15.96 -10.74
CA THR A 141 14.66 -17.27 -10.26
C THR A 141 15.31 -17.73 -8.95
N GLY A 142 16.35 -17.05 -8.46
CA GLY A 142 17.03 -17.30 -7.19
C GLY A 142 17.94 -16.13 -6.76
N PRO A 143 18.61 -16.24 -5.59
CA PRO A 143 19.63 -15.29 -5.15
C PRO A 143 20.80 -15.18 -6.14
N SER A 144 21.49 -14.03 -6.13
CA SER A 144 22.72 -13.87 -6.93
C SER A 144 23.89 -14.63 -6.31
N ASN A 145 24.86 -15.01 -7.16
CA ASN A 145 26.14 -15.54 -6.69
C ASN A 145 27.05 -14.46 -6.06
N LEU A 146 26.72 -13.16 -6.23
CA LEU A 146 27.49 -12.05 -5.65
C LEU A 146 27.36 -12.01 -4.11
N ASN A 147 26.27 -12.56 -3.57
CA ASN A 147 26.06 -12.70 -2.13
C ASN A 147 26.87 -13.86 -1.51
N GLY A 148 27.68 -14.59 -2.28
CA GLY A 148 28.54 -15.68 -1.79
C GLY A 148 27.83 -16.99 -1.40
N VAL A 149 26.50 -17.05 -1.55
CA VAL A 149 25.65 -18.18 -1.13
C VAL A 149 25.30 -19.17 -2.25
N ASN A 150 26.00 -19.12 -3.39
CA ASN A 150 25.83 -20.04 -4.54
C ASN A 150 24.37 -20.20 -5.02
N GLY A 151 23.59 -19.12 -5.02
CA GLY A 151 22.17 -19.14 -5.44
C GLY A 151 21.22 -19.88 -4.49
N ASN A 152 21.61 -20.09 -3.23
CA ASN A 152 20.78 -20.73 -2.20
C ASN A 152 20.33 -19.74 -1.11
N GLY A 153 19.19 -20.00 -0.48
CA GLY A 153 18.63 -19.18 0.60
C GLY A 153 17.83 -17.96 0.13
N ALA A 154 17.82 -16.91 0.95
CA ALA A 154 17.13 -15.65 0.66
C ALA A 154 17.94 -14.76 -0.29
N ALA A 155 17.24 -14.06 -1.18
CA ALA A 155 17.81 -13.03 -2.06
C ALA A 155 17.75 -11.64 -1.42
N CYS A 156 16.73 -11.38 -0.60
CA CYS A 156 16.48 -10.12 0.11
C CYS A 156 16.78 -10.20 1.61
N SER A 157 17.11 -9.06 2.22
CA SER A 157 17.35 -8.96 3.68
C SER A 157 16.05 -8.94 4.51
N THR A 158 14.96 -8.42 3.93
CA THR A 158 13.61 -8.44 4.51
C THR A 158 12.56 -8.76 3.43
N GLY A 159 11.45 -9.41 3.82
CA GLY A 159 10.33 -9.73 2.93
C GLY A 159 10.64 -10.71 1.79
N ASP A 160 11.76 -11.43 1.86
CA ASP A 160 12.17 -12.39 0.84
C ASP A 160 11.07 -13.44 0.56
N CYS A 161 10.85 -13.79 -0.70
CA CYS A 161 9.83 -14.77 -1.09
C CYS A 161 10.46 -16.02 -1.71
N PHE A 162 11.28 -16.70 -0.91
CA PHE A 162 12.06 -17.89 -1.27
C PHE A 162 13.08 -17.63 -2.40
N GLY A 163 13.80 -16.50 -2.31
CA GLY A 163 14.87 -16.10 -3.20
C GLY A 163 14.43 -15.65 -4.60
N ARG A 164 13.12 -15.57 -4.89
CA ARG A 164 12.60 -15.26 -6.23
C ARG A 164 12.26 -13.78 -6.40
N LEU A 165 12.55 -13.23 -7.58
CA LEU A 165 12.13 -11.86 -7.94
C LEU A 165 10.59 -11.80 -8.06
N ASN A 166 10.02 -12.80 -8.74
CA ASN A 166 8.59 -12.94 -8.97
C ASN A 166 7.98 -13.87 -7.90
N CYS A 167 7.33 -13.32 -6.88
CA CYS A 167 6.83 -14.08 -5.73
C CYS A 167 5.62 -14.96 -6.09
N GLN A 168 5.53 -16.12 -5.46
CA GLN A 168 4.37 -17.04 -5.55
C GLN A 168 3.57 -17.13 -4.24
N PHE A 169 4.17 -16.69 -3.13
CA PHE A 169 3.65 -16.71 -1.77
C PHE A 169 3.94 -15.37 -1.10
N THR A 170 3.60 -15.23 0.19
CA THR A 170 3.94 -14.03 0.99
C THR A 170 5.46 -13.86 1.17
N GLY A 171 5.87 -12.69 1.68
CA GLY A 171 7.25 -12.44 2.07
C GLY A 171 7.58 -13.01 3.45
N GLN A 172 8.85 -13.36 3.67
CA GLN A 172 9.36 -13.75 4.98
C GLN A 172 9.34 -12.57 5.94
N VAL A 173 8.65 -12.78 7.07
CA VAL A 173 8.60 -11.87 8.22
C VAL A 173 9.99 -11.39 8.65
N PRO A 174 10.15 -10.13 9.11
CA PRO A 174 9.11 -9.11 9.22
C PRO A 174 8.75 -8.46 7.88
N THR A 175 7.46 -8.20 7.66
CA THR A 175 6.92 -7.50 6.49
C THR A 175 5.77 -6.57 6.84
N THR A 176 5.91 -5.29 6.55
CA THR A 176 4.78 -4.35 6.46
C THR A 176 3.93 -4.73 5.25
N LEU A 177 2.66 -5.09 5.46
CA LEU A 177 1.74 -5.46 4.38
C LEU A 177 0.78 -4.30 4.06
N ALA A 178 0.41 -4.19 2.78
CA ALA A 178 -0.83 -3.57 2.33
C ALA A 178 -1.76 -4.68 1.84
N GLU A 179 -2.91 -4.89 2.48
CA GLU A 179 -3.82 -5.99 2.20
C GLU A 179 -5.14 -5.47 1.60
N PHE A 180 -5.71 -6.22 0.65
CA PHE A 180 -6.86 -5.80 -0.14
C PHE A 180 -7.85 -6.94 -0.40
N ASN A 181 -9.14 -6.64 -0.27
CA ASN A 181 -10.24 -7.45 -0.78
C ASN A 181 -11.26 -6.52 -1.46
N LEU A 182 -11.24 -6.51 -2.79
CA LEU A 182 -11.98 -5.51 -3.58
C LEU A 182 -13.50 -5.76 -3.68
N ILE A 183 -13.99 -6.96 -3.31
CA ILE A 183 -15.41 -7.37 -3.34
C ILE A 183 -15.85 -8.05 -2.04
N GLY A 184 -15.52 -7.47 -0.89
CA GLY A 184 -16.02 -7.91 0.39
C GLY A 184 -17.48 -7.50 0.67
N GLY A 185 -17.92 -7.85 1.89
CA GLY A 185 -19.28 -7.57 2.37
C GLY A 185 -20.32 -8.58 1.87
N MET A 186 -21.51 -8.58 2.47
CA MET A 186 -22.58 -9.54 2.16
C MET A 186 -23.06 -9.48 0.70
N ASP A 187 -22.95 -8.30 0.08
CA ASP A 187 -23.40 -8.01 -1.28
C ASP A 187 -22.26 -8.02 -2.33
N GLY A 188 -21.00 -8.19 -1.92
CA GLY A 188 -19.82 -8.01 -2.79
C GLY A 188 -19.58 -6.56 -3.26
N LYS A 189 -20.20 -5.57 -2.60
CA LYS A 189 -20.23 -4.14 -2.98
C LYS A 189 -19.28 -3.26 -2.16
N GLN A 190 -18.39 -3.84 -1.35
CA GLN A 190 -17.49 -3.11 -0.45
C GLN A 190 -16.04 -3.53 -0.71
N THR A 191 -15.14 -2.56 -0.82
CA THR A 191 -13.71 -2.82 -0.72
C THR A 191 -13.28 -2.75 0.74
N PHE A 192 -12.57 -3.78 1.17
CA PHE A 192 -11.88 -3.86 2.46
C PHE A 192 -10.38 -3.74 2.18
N TYR A 193 -9.68 -2.91 2.96
CA TYR A 193 -8.24 -2.76 2.85
C TYR A 193 -7.64 -2.24 4.16
N ASP A 194 -6.37 -2.53 4.38
CA ASP A 194 -5.65 -2.11 5.56
C ASP A 194 -4.12 -2.17 5.37
N ILE A 195 -3.42 -1.52 6.30
CA ILE A 195 -1.99 -1.71 6.50
C ILE A 195 -1.83 -2.66 7.66
N SER A 196 -1.09 -3.74 7.47
CA SER A 196 -1.04 -4.86 8.41
C SER A 196 0.39 -5.10 8.90
N LEU A 197 0.53 -5.10 10.23
CA LEU A 197 1.77 -5.38 10.97
C LEU A 197 1.69 -6.72 11.72
N VAL A 198 0.70 -7.56 11.38
CA VAL A 198 0.56 -8.92 11.94
C VAL A 198 1.80 -9.77 11.59
N ASP A 199 2.32 -9.58 10.38
CA ASP A 199 3.56 -10.18 9.87
C ASP A 199 4.81 -9.34 10.20
N GLY A 200 4.71 -8.35 11.09
CA GLY A 200 5.80 -7.46 11.52
C GLY A 200 5.89 -6.13 10.74
N TYR A 201 7.03 -5.45 10.85
CA TYR A 201 7.29 -4.17 10.19
C TYR A 201 8.72 -4.11 9.64
N ASN A 202 8.90 -3.75 8.36
CA ASN A 202 10.22 -3.62 7.73
C ASN A 202 10.42 -2.34 6.90
N ILE A 203 9.35 -1.67 6.49
CA ILE A 203 9.40 -0.49 5.63
C ILE A 203 8.17 0.42 5.89
N PRO A 204 8.29 1.76 5.83
CA PRO A 204 7.12 2.64 5.89
C PRO A 204 6.24 2.47 4.65
N LEU A 205 4.92 2.50 4.84
CA LEU A 205 3.93 2.21 3.79
C LEU A 205 2.72 3.14 3.90
N ALA A 206 2.15 3.55 2.76
CA ALA A 206 0.83 4.15 2.66
C ALA A 206 -0.03 3.48 1.58
N ILE A 207 -1.34 3.51 1.78
CA ILE A 207 -2.35 3.14 0.78
C ILE A 207 -3.11 4.40 0.42
N VAL A 208 -3.14 4.73 -0.87
CA VAL A 208 -3.76 5.94 -1.41
C VAL A 208 -4.86 5.52 -2.38
N TYR A 209 -6.08 6.01 -2.14
CA TYR A 209 -7.23 5.72 -3.00
C TYR A 209 -7.18 6.57 -4.29
N ILE A 210 -7.47 5.92 -5.42
CA ILE A 210 -7.58 6.54 -6.75
C ILE A 210 -9.07 6.52 -7.15
N PRO A 211 -9.81 7.64 -7.03
CA PRO A 211 -11.22 7.68 -7.43
C PRO A 211 -11.39 7.33 -8.92
N ALA A 212 -12.29 6.38 -9.25
CA ALA A 212 -12.58 6.10 -10.65
C ALA A 212 -13.40 7.25 -11.28
N ARG A 213 -13.26 7.41 -12.60
CA ARG A 213 -13.72 8.62 -13.33
C ARG A 213 -15.24 8.88 -13.24
N ASN A 214 -16.04 7.83 -13.01
CA ASN A 214 -17.50 7.87 -12.94
C ASN A 214 -18.07 7.42 -11.57
N THR A 215 -17.26 6.89 -10.65
CA THR A 215 -17.71 6.54 -9.28
C THR A 215 -17.70 7.77 -8.40
N SER A 216 -18.46 7.76 -7.30
CA SER A 216 -18.42 8.89 -6.36
C SER A 216 -17.05 9.00 -5.69
N TRP A 217 -16.51 10.20 -5.79
CA TRP A 217 -15.28 10.62 -5.13
C TRP A 217 -15.45 10.55 -3.62
N ILE A 218 -14.57 9.82 -2.93
CA ILE A 218 -14.48 9.79 -1.46
C ILE A 218 -13.39 10.78 -1.03
N PRO A 219 -13.62 11.60 0.02
CA PRO A 219 -12.60 12.46 0.60
C PRO A 219 -11.30 11.68 0.92
N PRO A 220 -10.15 12.12 0.40
CA PRO A 220 -8.88 11.42 0.61
C PRO A 220 -8.47 11.31 2.10
N ASN A 221 -8.99 12.18 2.98
CA ASN A 221 -8.78 12.06 4.42
C ASN A 221 -9.67 11.04 5.15
N LEU A 222 -10.49 10.31 4.40
CA LEU A 222 -11.15 9.09 4.87
C LEU A 222 -10.46 7.81 4.39
N THR A 223 -9.59 7.89 3.38
CA THR A 223 -9.09 6.70 2.67
C THR A 223 -7.58 6.54 2.63
N ASN A 224 -6.82 7.63 2.73
CA ASN A 224 -5.40 7.61 2.42
C ASN A 224 -4.58 7.34 3.69
N ALA A 225 -4.54 6.07 4.09
CA ALA A 225 -3.88 5.58 5.29
C ALA A 225 -2.35 5.53 5.15
N ALA A 226 -1.62 5.73 6.24
CA ALA A 226 -0.18 5.57 6.28
C ALA A 226 0.33 5.02 7.63
N CYS A 227 1.40 4.24 7.57
CA CYS A 227 2.18 3.76 8.71
C CYS A 227 3.66 4.10 8.53
N ILE A 228 4.17 4.98 9.39
CA ILE A 228 5.56 5.47 9.38
C ILE A 228 6.18 5.23 10.76
N ALA A 229 6.78 4.04 10.92
CA ALA A 229 7.39 3.57 12.14
C ALA A 229 8.93 3.40 12.04
N SER A 230 9.56 3.96 10.99
CA SER A 230 11.02 4.07 10.84
C SER A 230 11.48 5.51 11.10
N ALA A 231 12.46 5.69 12.00
CA ALA A 231 13.06 7.00 12.25
C ALA A 231 13.74 7.55 10.98
N GLY A 232 13.66 8.87 10.80
CA GLY A 232 14.12 9.59 9.59
C GLY A 232 13.01 9.86 8.57
N PHE A 233 11.93 9.05 8.56
CA PHE A 233 10.79 9.25 7.65
C PHE A 233 9.61 10.01 8.29
N LEU A 234 9.54 10.08 9.62
CA LEU A 234 8.44 10.75 10.34
C LEU A 234 8.64 12.27 10.33
N SER A 235 7.64 13.01 9.85
CA SER A 235 7.60 14.47 9.94
C SER A 235 7.33 14.95 11.37
N GLU A 236 7.65 16.21 11.68
CA GLU A 236 7.47 16.79 13.02
C GLU A 236 6.03 16.66 13.58
N PRO A 237 5.84 16.55 14.91
CA PRO A 237 4.54 16.33 15.55
C PRO A 237 3.45 17.32 15.11
N ALA A 238 2.36 16.78 14.57
CA ALA A 238 1.20 17.54 14.13
C ALA A 238 -0.09 16.70 14.30
N LYS A 239 -1.21 17.35 14.65
CA LYS A 239 -2.53 16.68 14.74
C LYS A 239 -3.14 16.33 13.38
N TYR A 240 -2.77 17.06 12.34
CA TYR A 240 -3.24 16.84 10.98
C TYR A 240 -2.20 17.27 9.95
N GLY A 241 -2.38 16.89 8.69
CA GLY A 241 -1.60 17.42 7.58
C GLY A 241 -2.19 17.18 6.20
N HIS A 242 -1.32 17.32 5.19
CA HIS A 242 -1.73 17.43 3.78
C HIS A 242 -1.00 16.46 2.84
N ALA A 243 -0.12 15.58 3.34
CA ALA A 243 0.47 14.51 2.52
C ALA A 243 -0.66 13.60 1.98
N TYR A 244 -0.63 13.31 0.67
CA TYR A 244 -1.66 12.53 -0.03
C TYR A 244 -3.10 13.10 0.07
N THR A 245 -3.25 14.40 0.38
CA THR A 245 -4.54 15.10 0.40
C THR A 245 -4.35 16.60 0.06
N ASN A 246 -5.24 17.48 0.52
CA ASN A 246 -5.21 18.93 0.31
C ASN A 246 -5.67 19.71 1.56
N ALA A 247 -5.71 21.04 1.46
CA ALA A 247 -6.05 21.93 2.57
C ALA A 247 -7.51 21.87 3.04
N THR A 248 -8.43 21.46 2.15
CA THR A 248 -9.87 21.32 2.42
C THR A 248 -10.19 20.03 3.17
N PHE A 249 -9.42 18.97 2.91
CA PHE A 249 -9.60 17.63 3.47
C PHE A 249 -8.34 17.21 4.26
N PRO A 250 -8.03 17.84 5.40
CA PRO A 250 -6.85 17.52 6.20
C PRO A 250 -6.91 16.08 6.73
N ILE A 251 -5.82 15.32 6.59
CA ILE A 251 -5.71 13.97 7.19
C ILE A 251 -5.39 14.11 8.68
N PRO A 252 -6.12 13.44 9.59
CA PRO A 252 -5.74 13.31 10.99
C PRO A 252 -4.52 12.38 11.14
N TYR A 253 -3.54 12.81 11.93
CA TYR A 253 -2.32 12.05 12.19
C TYR A 253 -2.24 11.52 13.62
N GLU A 254 -1.42 10.49 13.80
CA GLU A 254 -0.73 10.27 15.08
C GLU A 254 0.07 11.55 15.40
N ALA A 255 -0.11 12.12 16.60
CA ALA A 255 0.34 13.48 16.92
C ALA A 255 1.41 13.58 18.02
N ALA A 256 1.81 12.47 18.64
CA ALA A 256 2.70 12.44 19.81
C ALA A 256 4.09 11.84 19.50
N GLN A 257 4.20 10.95 18.51
CA GLN A 257 5.47 10.29 18.21
C GLN A 257 6.50 11.26 17.61
N THR A 258 7.76 11.04 17.95
CA THR A 258 8.92 11.77 17.40
C THR A 258 9.87 10.78 16.75
N ASN A 259 10.80 11.24 15.92
CA ASN A 259 11.85 10.39 15.37
C ASN A 259 12.66 9.63 16.46
N ARG A 260 12.85 10.23 17.65
CA ARG A 260 13.47 9.55 18.81
C ARG A 260 12.56 8.51 19.46
N GLY A 261 11.24 8.74 19.46
CA GLY A 261 10.24 7.78 19.94
C GLY A 261 10.20 6.52 19.06
N ILE A 262 10.02 6.70 17.75
CA ILE A 262 9.93 5.57 16.81
C ILE A 262 11.26 4.84 16.57
N ALA A 263 12.41 5.42 16.91
CA ALA A 263 13.67 4.67 16.99
C ALA A 263 13.66 3.58 18.10
N ASN A 264 12.67 3.59 19.00
CA ASN A 264 12.63 2.74 20.20
C ASN A 264 11.29 1.99 20.41
N TRP A 265 10.31 2.08 19.49
CA TRP A 265 9.01 1.43 19.68
C TRP A 265 9.10 -0.11 19.63
N CYS A 266 10.00 -0.64 18.81
CA CYS A 266 10.18 -2.08 18.65
C CYS A 266 10.74 -2.71 19.95
N PRO A 267 10.05 -3.70 20.55
CA PRO A 267 10.59 -4.48 21.65
C PRO A 267 11.94 -5.11 21.28
N TRP A 268 12.88 -5.14 22.23
CA TRP A 268 14.28 -5.51 21.95
C TRP A 268 14.39 -6.94 21.41
N ASP A 269 13.64 -7.85 22.01
CA ASP A 269 13.48 -9.26 21.70
C ASP A 269 12.80 -9.55 20.35
N LEU A 270 12.28 -8.51 19.68
CA LEU A 270 11.62 -8.59 18.38
C LEU A 270 12.37 -7.84 17.27
N GLN A 271 13.50 -7.20 17.58
CA GLN A 271 14.39 -6.62 16.57
C GLN A 271 15.00 -7.73 15.71
N ARG A 272 15.12 -7.50 14.39
CA ARG A 272 15.69 -8.46 13.43
C ARG A 272 17.22 -8.49 13.49
N TYR A 273 17.85 -7.37 13.81
CA TYR A 273 19.32 -7.23 13.92
C TYR A 273 19.75 -6.58 15.25
N PRO A 274 19.33 -7.14 16.41
CA PRO A 274 19.49 -6.51 17.70
C PRO A 274 20.97 -6.25 18.04
N PRO A 275 21.29 -5.10 18.70
CA PRO A 275 22.66 -4.79 19.09
C PRO A 275 23.31 -5.87 19.98
N THR A 276 24.64 -5.92 19.94
CA THR A 276 25.42 -6.85 20.77
C THR A 276 25.22 -6.59 22.26
N LYS A 277 25.04 -7.68 23.03
CA LYS A 277 24.82 -7.62 24.48
C LYS A 277 26.02 -7.05 25.23
N PRO A 278 25.83 -6.11 26.16
CA PRO A 278 26.77 -5.87 27.25
C PRO A 278 26.63 -6.95 28.34
N GLY A 279 27.76 -7.40 28.91
CA GLY A 279 27.77 -8.14 30.18
C GLY A 279 27.11 -9.53 30.18
N ASP A 280 26.58 -9.92 31.34
CA ASP A 280 26.24 -11.29 31.74
C ASP A 280 24.99 -11.90 31.08
N GLY A 281 24.69 -11.53 29.84
CA GLY A 281 23.62 -12.11 29.01
C GLY A 281 22.20 -11.67 29.37
N ILE A 282 21.99 -11.08 30.55
CA ILE A 282 20.73 -10.49 31.02
C ILE A 282 20.58 -9.08 30.43
N TYR A 283 19.40 -8.76 29.88
CA TYR A 283 19.01 -7.39 29.56
C TYR A 283 18.17 -6.80 30.71
N PRO A 284 18.60 -5.72 31.38
CA PRO A 284 17.69 -4.88 32.14
C PRO A 284 16.84 -4.09 31.15
N TYR A 285 15.51 -4.19 31.23
CA TYR A 285 14.61 -3.34 30.46
C TYR A 285 13.97 -2.29 31.39
N PRO A 286 14.04 -0.97 31.07
CA PRO A 286 14.72 -0.34 29.94
C PRO A 286 16.07 0.29 30.36
N ASP A 287 17.19 -0.45 30.32
CA ASP A 287 18.52 0.19 30.44
C ASP A 287 18.83 0.93 29.13
N ASP A 288 18.96 2.25 29.22
CA ASP A 288 18.90 3.21 28.12
C ASP A 288 20.26 3.50 27.46
N LYS A 289 21.29 2.74 27.85
CA LYS A 289 22.70 3.04 27.55
C LYS A 289 23.27 2.27 26.36
N ILE A 290 22.51 1.33 25.77
CA ILE A 290 22.94 0.60 24.57
C ILE A 290 22.45 1.36 23.33
N GLN A 291 23.39 1.77 22.48
CA GLN A 291 23.05 2.44 21.21
C GLN A 291 22.39 1.44 20.25
N ARG A 292 21.10 1.60 20.00
CA ARG A 292 20.36 0.90 18.95
C ARG A 292 20.72 1.46 17.55
N PRO A 293 20.56 0.68 16.46
CA PRO A 293 20.48 1.25 15.12
C PRO A 293 19.31 2.24 15.04
N ILE A 294 19.40 3.21 14.12
CA ILE A 294 18.35 4.23 13.92
C ILE A 294 17.03 3.59 13.47
N PHE A 295 17.12 2.49 12.72
CA PHE A 295 16.00 1.64 12.35
C PHE A 295 16.44 0.16 12.34
N ASP A 296 15.56 -0.72 12.78
CA ASP A 296 15.68 -2.18 12.72
C ASP A 296 14.29 -2.75 12.39
N PRO A 297 14.14 -3.63 11.38
CA PRO A 297 12.90 -4.35 11.14
C PRO A 297 12.42 -5.10 12.38
N CYS A 298 11.12 -4.99 12.68
CA CYS A 298 10.53 -5.51 13.90
C CYS A 298 9.62 -6.71 13.59
N LEU A 299 9.96 -7.89 14.12
CA LEU A 299 9.08 -9.05 14.14
C LEU A 299 7.81 -8.72 14.94
N SER A 300 6.68 -9.32 14.57
CA SER A 300 5.53 -9.38 15.46
C SER A 300 5.78 -10.41 16.58
N ALA A 301 4.96 -10.38 17.63
CA ALA A 301 5.06 -11.37 18.71
C ALA A 301 4.93 -12.80 18.16
N CYS A 302 3.92 -13.08 17.32
CA CYS A 302 3.72 -14.37 16.67
C CYS A 302 4.94 -14.81 15.85
N ALA A 303 5.49 -13.90 15.02
CA ALA A 303 6.63 -14.17 14.15
C ALA A 303 7.94 -14.49 14.92
N SER A 304 8.00 -14.19 16.22
CA SER A 304 9.11 -14.55 17.10
C SER A 304 8.78 -15.77 17.96
N THR A 305 7.70 -15.74 18.75
CA THR A 305 7.41 -16.76 19.76
C THR A 305 6.82 -18.04 19.17
N HIS A 306 6.07 -17.92 18.07
CA HIS A 306 5.22 -18.98 17.52
C HIS A 306 4.20 -19.55 18.54
N ASP A 307 3.92 -18.84 19.64
CA ASP A 307 2.96 -19.28 20.66
C ASP A 307 1.52 -19.08 20.15
N PRO A 308 0.61 -20.06 20.31
CA PRO A 308 -0.80 -19.91 19.97
C PRO A 308 -1.51 -18.68 20.57
N ARG A 309 -1.02 -18.11 21.68
CA ARG A 309 -1.48 -16.82 22.23
C ARG A 309 -1.18 -15.68 21.26
N ASP A 310 0.09 -15.48 20.93
CA ASP A 310 0.54 -14.34 20.13
C ASP A 310 0.08 -14.46 18.67
N CYS A 311 -0.10 -15.69 18.18
CA CYS A 311 -0.64 -15.99 16.85
C CYS A 311 -2.18 -16.11 16.82
N CYS A 312 -2.88 -15.98 17.95
CA CYS A 312 -4.33 -16.18 18.07
C CYS A 312 -4.86 -17.52 17.50
N THR A 313 -4.16 -18.64 17.72
CA THR A 313 -4.54 -19.95 17.16
C THR A 313 -5.07 -20.92 18.22
N GLY A 314 -5.71 -22.01 17.75
CA GLY A 314 -6.27 -23.05 18.61
C GLY A 314 -7.33 -22.49 19.56
N LYS A 315 -7.06 -22.55 20.87
CA LYS A 315 -7.98 -22.03 21.91
C LYS A 315 -8.00 -20.50 22.05
N TYR A 316 -7.13 -19.79 21.33
CA TYR A 316 -7.12 -18.32 21.24
C TYR A 316 -7.65 -17.82 19.89
N ASN A 317 -8.28 -18.70 19.10
CA ASN A 317 -8.88 -18.36 17.81
C ASN A 317 -10.26 -17.70 17.98
N GLY A 318 -10.27 -16.50 18.56
CA GLY A 318 -11.45 -15.66 18.72
C GLY A 318 -11.10 -14.27 19.28
N PRO A 319 -11.84 -13.20 18.89
CA PRO A 319 -11.56 -11.83 19.32
C PRO A 319 -11.92 -11.57 20.81
N ASP A 320 -12.61 -12.50 21.46
CA ASP A 320 -12.93 -12.51 22.88
C ASP A 320 -11.88 -13.26 23.73
N VAL A 321 -10.94 -13.98 23.09
CA VAL A 321 -9.94 -14.83 23.75
C VAL A 321 -8.49 -14.55 23.35
N CYS A 322 -8.23 -13.85 22.24
CA CYS A 322 -6.89 -13.35 21.92
C CYS A 322 -6.70 -11.93 22.44
N GLU A 323 -5.87 -11.77 23.48
CA GLU A 323 -5.50 -10.44 23.99
C GLU A 323 -4.33 -9.84 23.18
N PRO A 324 -4.28 -8.51 22.96
CA PRO A 324 -3.15 -7.88 22.28
C PRO A 324 -1.84 -8.08 23.05
N SER A 325 -0.78 -8.41 22.32
CA SER A 325 0.58 -8.58 22.87
C SER A 325 1.22 -7.24 23.29
N TYR A 326 2.41 -7.27 23.90
CA TYR A 326 3.20 -6.04 24.14
C TYR A 326 3.60 -5.38 22.81
N TYR A 327 4.03 -6.16 21.82
CA TYR A 327 4.28 -5.70 20.46
C TYR A 327 3.08 -4.96 19.89
N SER A 328 1.90 -5.58 19.97
CA SER A 328 0.67 -5.05 19.35
C SER A 328 0.32 -3.67 19.91
N ARG A 329 0.44 -3.48 21.24
CA ARG A 329 0.26 -2.16 21.87
C ARG A 329 1.27 -1.12 21.39
N GLN A 330 2.53 -1.48 21.17
CA GLN A 330 3.55 -0.55 20.65
C GLN A 330 3.33 -0.23 19.16
N ALA A 331 3.04 -1.24 18.34
CA ALA A 331 2.70 -1.09 16.93
C ALA A 331 1.49 -0.15 16.74
N LYS A 332 0.41 -0.36 17.49
CA LYS A 332 -0.79 0.49 17.48
C LYS A 332 -0.52 1.93 17.99
N ALA A 333 0.50 2.11 18.83
CA ALA A 333 0.94 3.43 19.31
C ALA A 333 1.83 4.20 18.31
N VAL A 334 2.34 3.56 17.26
CA VAL A 334 3.08 4.22 16.15
C VAL A 334 2.31 4.25 14.83
N CYS A 335 1.39 3.31 14.61
CA CYS A 335 0.49 3.24 13.46
C CYS A 335 -0.95 2.92 13.91
N PRO A 336 -1.71 3.93 14.38
CA PRO A 336 -3.08 3.73 14.91
C PRO A 336 -4.06 3.07 13.94
N ASP A 337 -3.99 3.42 12.66
CA ASP A 337 -4.86 2.90 11.59
C ASP A 337 -4.43 1.51 11.05
N ALA A 338 -3.37 0.89 11.59
CA ALA A 338 -2.85 -0.39 11.10
C ALA A 338 -3.24 -1.58 12.00
N TYR A 339 -3.36 -2.78 11.43
CA TYR A 339 -3.48 -4.02 12.22
C TYR A 339 -2.20 -4.32 13.00
N SER A 340 -2.34 -4.63 14.29
CA SER A 340 -1.21 -4.95 15.19
C SER A 340 -1.19 -6.40 15.70
N TYR A 341 -2.23 -7.19 15.42
CA TYR A 341 -2.35 -8.64 15.60
C TYR A 341 -3.60 -9.18 14.88
N ALA A 342 -3.78 -10.50 14.82
CA ALA A 342 -4.81 -11.15 13.98
C ALA A 342 -6.28 -10.87 14.37
N PHE A 343 -6.55 -10.39 15.59
CA PHE A 343 -7.87 -9.95 16.06
C PHE A 343 -7.86 -8.49 16.56
N ASP A 344 -7.05 -7.62 15.94
CA ASP A 344 -7.13 -6.18 16.22
C ASP A 344 -8.52 -5.61 15.87
N ASP A 345 -8.90 -4.53 16.54
CA ASP A 345 -10.29 -4.06 16.54
C ASP A 345 -10.68 -3.30 15.27
N GLN A 346 -11.95 -2.87 15.18
CA GLN A 346 -12.50 -2.15 14.04
C GLN A 346 -11.85 -0.78 13.74
N THR A 347 -10.85 -0.33 14.51
CA THR A 347 -9.95 0.78 14.14
C THR A 347 -8.73 0.30 13.32
N SER A 348 -8.85 -0.83 12.61
CA SER A 348 -7.74 -1.43 11.82
C SER A 348 -8.09 -1.69 10.34
N THR A 349 -9.37 -1.88 9.98
CA THR A 349 -9.80 -2.02 8.57
C THR A 349 -10.50 -0.78 8.04
N PHE A 350 -10.13 -0.34 6.85
CA PHE A 350 -10.92 0.60 6.07
C PHE A 350 -11.93 -0.16 5.22
N ILE A 351 -13.20 0.22 5.35
CA ILE A 351 -14.31 -0.32 4.54
C ILE A 351 -14.89 0.83 3.73
N ILE A 352 -14.91 0.70 2.40
CA ILE A 352 -15.53 1.68 1.51
C ILE A 352 -16.42 0.99 0.46
N PRO A 353 -17.36 1.70 -0.20
CA PRO A 353 -18.02 1.21 -1.40
C PRO A 353 -17.02 0.79 -2.47
N ALA A 354 -17.27 -0.33 -3.15
CA ALA A 354 -16.37 -0.88 -4.15
C ALA A 354 -16.24 0.00 -5.41
N GLY A 355 -15.07 -0.09 -6.05
CA GLY A 355 -14.68 0.74 -7.19
C GLY A 355 -13.50 1.64 -6.86
N GLY A 356 -13.07 2.46 -7.82
CA GLY A 356 -11.78 3.15 -7.76
C GLY A 356 -10.60 2.19 -7.95
N GLY A 357 -9.39 2.71 -7.79
CA GLY A 357 -8.12 1.99 -7.80
C GLY A 357 -7.24 2.39 -6.62
N TRP A 358 -6.00 1.89 -6.60
CA TRP A 358 -5.14 1.94 -5.43
C TRP A 358 -3.71 2.30 -5.79
N GLU A 359 -3.05 3.10 -4.95
CA GLU A 359 -1.61 3.37 -5.01
C GLU A 359 -0.96 2.99 -3.68
N VAL A 360 -0.09 1.98 -3.70
CA VAL A 360 0.76 1.62 -2.56
C VAL A 360 2.06 2.40 -2.65
N VAL A 361 2.32 3.25 -1.67
CA VAL A 361 3.51 4.09 -1.60
C VAL A 361 4.44 3.57 -0.51
N PHE A 362 5.66 3.18 -0.89
CA PHE A 362 6.73 2.86 0.04
C PHE A 362 7.51 4.13 0.42
N CYS A 363 7.89 4.24 1.69
CA CYS A 363 8.46 5.45 2.28
C CYS A 363 7.60 6.72 2.04
N PRO A 364 6.30 6.71 2.38
CA PRO A 364 5.44 7.88 2.21
C PRO A 364 5.92 9.07 3.04
N THR A 365 5.56 10.27 2.59
CA THR A 365 5.82 11.52 3.32
C THR A 365 4.73 11.79 4.38
N GLY A 366 5.06 12.57 5.41
CA GLY A 366 4.11 12.96 6.46
C GLY A 366 4.31 12.16 7.76
N ARG A 367 3.22 11.60 8.29
CA ARG A 367 3.16 10.84 9.54
C ARG A 367 2.17 9.68 9.42
N SER A 368 2.23 8.73 10.35
CA SER A 368 1.17 7.71 10.49
C SER A 368 -0.20 8.36 10.68
N THR A 369 -1.23 7.75 10.11
CA THR A 369 -2.59 8.29 10.14
C THR A 369 -3.38 7.80 11.36
N ASN A 370 -4.45 8.53 11.68
CA ASN A 370 -5.37 8.25 12.80
C ASN A 370 -6.84 8.42 12.36
N ILE A 371 -7.12 8.08 11.10
CA ILE A 371 -8.39 8.24 10.38
C ILE A 371 -9.48 7.34 10.96
N LEU A 372 -9.19 6.08 11.29
CA LEU A 372 -10.21 5.14 11.77
C LEU A 372 -10.70 5.49 13.18
N ASN A 373 -9.83 6.08 14.00
CA ASN A 373 -10.21 6.65 15.29
C ASN A 373 -10.99 7.98 15.15
N VAL A 374 -10.53 8.92 14.31
CA VAL A 374 -11.12 10.27 14.21
C VAL A 374 -12.39 10.33 13.36
N PHE A 375 -12.42 9.58 12.25
CA PHE A 375 -13.49 9.60 11.24
C PHE A 375 -14.16 8.24 11.00
N GLY A 376 -13.96 7.25 11.88
CA GLY A 376 -14.52 5.90 11.73
C GLY A 376 -16.06 5.86 11.63
N ASP A 377 -16.77 6.79 12.26
CA ASP A 377 -18.24 6.90 12.15
C ASP A 377 -18.69 7.38 10.76
N GLN A 378 -17.94 8.31 10.17
CA GLN A 378 -18.17 8.80 8.82
C GLN A 378 -17.89 7.70 7.79
N LEU A 379 -16.80 6.94 7.96
CA LEU A 379 -16.51 5.76 7.14
C LEU A 379 -17.61 4.70 7.25
N ARG A 380 -18.04 4.33 8.46
CA ARG A 380 -19.17 3.39 8.66
C ARG A 380 -20.46 3.86 7.97
N THR A 381 -20.74 5.16 8.02
CA THR A 381 -21.91 5.76 7.36
C THR A 381 -21.82 5.66 5.83
N ILE A 382 -20.65 5.91 5.24
CA ILE A 382 -20.45 5.76 3.78
C ILE A 382 -20.50 4.27 3.37
N ALA A 383 -19.87 3.38 4.15
CA ALA A 383 -19.81 1.95 3.87
C ALA A 383 -21.18 1.25 3.92
N SER A 384 -22.08 1.72 4.80
CA SER A 384 -23.44 1.18 4.95
C SER A 384 -24.49 1.90 4.10
N GLY A 385 -24.43 3.24 4.04
CA GLY A 385 -25.35 4.05 3.25
C GLY A 385 -25.05 4.07 1.74
N GLY A 386 -23.83 3.67 1.34
CA GLY A 386 -23.41 3.63 -0.06
C GLY A 386 -23.48 5.00 -0.75
N GLN A 387 -23.34 6.10 0.02
CA GLN A 387 -23.32 7.50 -0.42
C GLN A 387 -22.56 8.38 0.57
N ILE A 388 -22.20 9.59 0.15
CA ILE A 388 -21.58 10.61 1.01
C ILE A 388 -22.60 11.73 1.21
N THR A 389 -23.00 11.96 2.46
CA THR A 389 -23.96 13.01 2.81
C THR A 389 -23.25 14.34 3.07
N LYS A 390 -24.01 15.44 3.11
CA LYS A 390 -23.44 16.77 3.40
C LYS A 390 -22.85 16.81 4.82
N GLU A 391 -23.49 16.17 5.77
CA GLU A 391 -23.11 16.14 7.18
C GLU A 391 -21.74 15.47 7.36
N VAL A 392 -21.45 14.43 6.55
CA VAL A 392 -20.12 13.83 6.49
C VAL A 392 -19.09 14.82 5.95
N VAL A 393 -19.38 15.54 4.85
CA VAL A 393 -18.48 16.56 4.28
C VAL A 393 -18.20 17.71 5.26
N ASP A 394 -19.24 18.21 5.94
CA ASP A 394 -19.14 19.28 6.93
C ASP A 394 -18.28 18.85 8.15
N VAL A 395 -18.26 17.55 8.51
CA VAL A 395 -17.36 17.00 9.53
C VAL A 395 -15.92 16.82 9.03
N VAL A 396 -15.70 16.16 7.88
CA VAL A 396 -14.33 15.81 7.43
C VAL A 396 -13.53 16.99 6.89
N THR A 397 -14.18 18.13 6.63
CA THR A 397 -13.50 19.40 6.33
C THR A 397 -13.11 20.19 7.59
N SER A 398 -13.61 19.80 8.77
CA SER A 398 -13.43 20.55 10.01
C SER A 398 -12.10 20.22 10.71
N LYS A 399 -11.17 21.18 10.69
CA LYS A 399 -9.92 21.11 11.46
C LYS A 399 -10.17 21.06 12.97
N SER A 400 -11.10 21.87 13.48
CA SER A 400 -11.44 21.90 14.91
C SER A 400 -12.09 20.61 15.40
N PHE A 401 -12.77 19.86 14.52
CA PHE A 401 -13.21 18.50 14.82
C PHE A 401 -12.00 17.59 15.07
N ILE A 402 -11.05 17.51 14.12
CA ILE A 402 -9.80 16.73 14.29
C ILE A 402 -9.05 17.15 15.56
N GLU A 403 -8.92 18.45 15.80
CA GLU A 403 -8.22 18.99 16.97
C GLU A 403 -8.90 18.66 18.29
N SER A 404 -10.23 18.43 18.30
CA SER A 404 -10.99 18.05 19.49
C SER A 404 -10.81 16.59 19.91
N TRP A 405 -10.30 15.72 19.02
CA TRP A 405 -9.97 14.35 19.39
C TRP A 405 -8.69 14.29 20.24
N PRO A 406 -8.63 13.40 21.25
CA PRO A 406 -7.41 13.16 22.00
C PRO A 406 -6.36 12.53 21.09
N ALA A 407 -5.12 12.99 21.20
CA ALA A 407 -3.96 12.25 20.69
C ALA A 407 -3.81 10.99 21.56
N ARG A 408 -4.32 9.84 21.07
CA ARG A 408 -4.20 8.56 21.76
C ARG A 408 -2.74 8.09 21.71
N GLY A 409 -1.99 8.33 22.79
CA GLY A 409 -0.94 7.39 23.17
C GLY A 409 -1.57 6.02 23.45
N GLY A 410 -0.88 4.94 23.09
CA GLY A 410 -1.45 3.58 23.01
C GLY A 410 -2.25 3.16 24.25
N GLY A 411 -3.56 3.00 24.08
CA GLY A 411 -4.51 2.62 25.13
C GLY A 411 -5.87 2.29 24.53
N ALA A 412 -6.58 1.32 25.12
CA ALA A 412 -7.79 0.72 24.56
C ALA A 412 -8.92 1.75 24.32
N GLY A 413 -9.77 1.47 23.33
CA GLY A 413 -10.71 2.44 22.76
C GLY A 413 -11.78 2.95 23.73
N GLN A 414 -11.58 4.14 24.31
CA GLN A 414 -12.65 4.86 24.99
C GLN A 414 -13.61 5.47 23.94
N VAL A 415 -14.73 4.79 23.71
CA VAL A 415 -15.87 5.29 22.93
C VAL A 415 -16.61 6.35 23.76
N ARG A 416 -16.90 7.53 23.17
CA ARG A 416 -17.80 8.50 23.80
C ARG A 416 -19.25 8.09 23.52
N PRO A 417 -20.08 7.82 24.54
CA PRO A 417 -21.49 7.53 24.31
C PRO A 417 -22.22 8.82 23.91
N LEU A 418 -22.61 8.92 22.64
CA LEU A 418 -23.68 9.82 22.20
C LEU A 418 -24.95 8.99 22.02
N GLY A 419 -26.05 9.48 22.61
CA GLY A 419 -27.31 8.74 22.68
C GLY A 419 -27.98 8.60 21.32
N GLY A 420 -27.85 7.41 20.71
CA GLY A 420 -28.57 6.97 19.52
C GLY A 420 -28.92 5.49 19.66
N VAL A 421 -30.10 5.09 19.18
CA VAL A 421 -30.58 3.71 19.32
C VAL A 421 -29.78 2.79 18.40
N TRP A 422 -28.91 1.96 18.98
CA TRP A 422 -28.18 0.93 18.25
C TRP A 422 -29.12 -0.19 17.82
N GLY A 423 -29.54 -0.15 16.55
CA GLY A 423 -29.99 -1.36 15.87
C GLY A 423 -28.82 -2.34 15.78
N VAL A 424 -28.97 -3.55 16.32
CA VAL A 424 -27.93 -4.59 16.28
C VAL A 424 -27.84 -5.15 14.86
N VAL A 425 -27.09 -4.47 14.01
CA VAL A 425 -26.66 -5.02 12.72
C VAL A 425 -25.56 -6.04 13.02
N LEU A 426 -25.94 -7.31 13.12
CA LEU A 426 -25.02 -8.44 13.06
C LEU A 426 -24.42 -8.52 11.65
N VAL A 427 -23.48 -7.60 11.36
CA VAL A 427 -22.52 -7.81 10.29
C VAL A 427 -21.69 -9.00 10.71
N LEU A 428 -21.94 -10.15 10.07
CA LEU A 428 -20.98 -11.24 10.04
C LEU A 428 -19.74 -10.72 9.31
N ALA A 429 -18.82 -10.12 10.07
CA ALA A 429 -17.49 -9.82 9.60
C ALA A 429 -16.89 -11.14 9.11
N GLY A 430 -16.70 -11.24 7.80
CA GLY A 430 -16.38 -12.51 7.18
C GLY A 430 -15.08 -13.08 7.74
N THR A 431 -15.04 -14.39 7.95
CA THR A 431 -13.83 -15.16 8.31
C THR A 431 -12.84 -15.25 7.14
N ALA A 432 -12.71 -14.16 6.38
CA ALA A 432 -11.98 -14.01 5.13
C ALA A 432 -10.83 -12.98 5.23
N MET A 433 -10.80 -12.18 6.31
CA MET A 433 -9.65 -11.36 6.71
C MET A 433 -9.30 -11.57 8.20
N VAL A 434 -9.64 -12.75 8.75
CA VAL A 434 -8.81 -13.29 9.84
C VAL A 434 -7.46 -13.56 9.21
N ALA A 435 -6.39 -12.96 9.73
CA ALA A 435 -5.07 -13.05 9.13
C ALA A 435 -4.68 -14.52 8.91
N MET A 436 -4.55 -14.94 7.64
CA MET A 436 -4.14 -16.30 7.29
C MET A 436 -2.63 -16.43 7.46
N VAL A 437 -2.23 -16.52 8.72
CA VAL A 437 -0.88 -16.84 9.19
C VAL A 437 -0.62 -18.33 8.94
N LEU A 438 0.01 -18.61 7.80
CA LEU A 438 0.57 -19.90 7.38
C LEU A 438 1.83 -19.65 6.53
#